data_AF-A0A0B6ZMH9-F1
#
_entry.id   AF-A0A0B6ZMH9-F1
#
_cell.length_a   1.000
_cell.length_b   1.000
_cell.length_c   1.000
_cell.angle_alpha   90.00
_cell.angle_beta   90.00
_cell.angle_gamma   90.00
#
_symmetry.space_group_name_H-M   'P 1'
#
loop_
_entity.id
_entity.type
_entity.pdbx_description
1 polymer ?
#
loop_
_entity_poly.entity_id
_entity_poly.type
_entity_poly.pdbx_seq_one_letter_code
_entity_poly.pdbx_strand_id
1 'polypeptide(L)' 'MEIGGDIRFRVVDETFVDTTPSSPEESMSMPPPTSSASGAPLPICDPGTKKAPYKLTGSISEMGLGMLSWWNTG' A
#
# COMPACT_ATOMS: atom_id res chain seq x y z
N MET A 1 2.17 14.42 -18.45
CA MET A 1 1.64 14.33 -17.08
C MET A 1 2.50 15.23 -16.22
N GLU A 2 1.92 16.16 -15.48
CA GLU A 2 2.66 17.10 -14.62
C GLU A 2 2.49 16.72 -13.14
N ILE A 3 3.53 16.95 -12.35
CA ILE A 3 3.50 16.69 -10.90
C ILE A 3 2.57 17.74 -10.26
N GLY A 4 1.61 17.28 -9.45
CA GLY A 4 0.67 18.15 -8.75
C GLY A 4 -0.49 18.67 -9.59
N GLY A 5 -0.63 18.20 -10.85
CA GLY A 5 -1.79 18.53 -11.67
C GLY A 5 -3.06 17.80 -11.23
N ASP A 6 -4.21 18.47 -11.36
CA ASP A 6 -5.51 17.88 -11.02
C ASP A 6 -5.87 16.75 -12.00
N ILE A 7 -6.29 15.62 -11.43
CA ILE A 7 -6.74 14.45 -12.17
C ILE A 7 -8.18 14.07 -11.80
N ARG A 8 -8.91 13.55 -12.78
CA ARG A 8 -10.19 12.88 -12.61
C ARG A 8 -10.00 11.41 -12.93
N PHE A 9 -10.26 10.53 -11.97
CA PHE A 9 -10.25 9.09 -12.17
C PHE A 9 -11.53 8.49 -11.60
N ARG A 10 -11.87 7.29 -12.06
CA ARG A 10 -13.00 6.53 -11.56
C ARG A 10 -12.49 5.49 -10.58
N VAL A 11 -13.06 5.42 -9.38
CA VAL A 11 -12.79 4.31 -8.45
C VAL A 11 -13.43 3.04 -9.02
N VAL A 12 -12.63 1.98 -9.14
CA VAL A 12 -13.07 0.68 -9.66
C VAL A 12 -13.05 -0.42 -8.62
N ASP A 13 -12.25 -0.26 -7.56
CA ASP A 13 -12.17 -1.20 -6.46
C ASP A 13 -11.74 -0.49 -5.17
N GLU A 14 -12.15 -1.05 -4.03
CA GLU A 14 -11.77 -0.58 -2.70
C GLU A 14 -11.45 -1.76 -1.79
N THR A 15 -10.41 -1.62 -0.97
CA THR A 15 -9.98 -2.67 -0.06
C THR A 15 -9.67 -2.09 1.31
N PHE A 16 -10.26 -2.72 2.33
CA PHE A 16 -9.97 -2.44 3.74
C PHE A 16 -9.17 -3.61 4.31
N VAL A 17 -8.07 -3.29 4.98
CA VAL A 17 -7.22 -4.26 5.68
C VAL A 17 -7.23 -3.91 7.15
N ASP A 18 -7.62 -4.86 7.99
CA ASP A 18 -7.44 -4.69 9.43
C ASP A 18 -5.94 -4.70 9.75
N THR A 19 -5.46 -3.60 10.32
CA THR A 19 -4.08 -3.41 10.75
C THR A 19 -3.96 -3.46 12.27
N THR A 20 -4.97 -3.99 12.98
CA THR A 20 -4.82 -4.31 14.39
C THR A 20 -3.65 -5.29 14.58
N PRO A 21 -2.86 -5.14 15.66
CA PRO A 21 -1.76 -6.06 15.92
C PRO A 21 -2.32 -7.48 16.16
N SER A 22 -1.92 -8.46 15.34
CA SER A 22 -2.17 -9.88 15.65
C SER A 22 -1.36 -10.30 16.87
N SER A 23 -1.98 -11.11 17.72
CA SER A 23 -1.35 -11.72 18.90
C SER A 23 -0.10 -12.51 18.48
N PRO A 24 0.98 -12.55 19.30
CA PRO A 24 2.22 -13.26 18.98
C PRO A 24 2.06 -14.76 18.67
N GLU A 25 0.92 -15.39 19.00
CA GLU A 25 0.67 -16.82 18.76
C GLU A 25 0.33 -17.16 17.29
N GLU A 26 -0.03 -16.19 16.45
CA GLU A 26 -0.32 -16.41 15.02
C GLU A 26 0.94 -16.48 14.14
N SER A 27 2.12 -16.26 14.71
CA SER A 27 3.42 -16.45 14.04
C SER A 27 3.97 -17.88 14.22
N MET A 28 3.13 -18.90 14.40
CA MET A 28 3.58 -20.31 14.35
C MET A 28 3.53 -20.88 12.94
N SER A 29 4.41 -20.37 12.07
CA SER A 29 5.05 -21.18 11.04
C SER A 29 6.35 -20.52 10.57
N MET A 30 7.18 -20.08 11.51
CA MET A 30 8.61 -19.90 11.26
C MET A 30 9.36 -20.87 12.16
N PRO A 31 10.32 -21.65 11.63
CA PRO A 31 11.12 -22.55 12.45
C PRO A 31 11.84 -21.73 13.54
N PRO A 32 12.03 -22.30 14.73
CA PRO A 32 12.61 -21.58 15.86
C PRO A 32 14.00 -21.06 15.48
N PRO A 33 14.36 -19.79 15.82
CA PRO A 33 15.75 -19.38 15.78
C PRO A 33 16.47 -20.21 16.84
N THR A 34 17.42 -21.03 16.41
CA THR A 34 18.27 -21.78 17.32
C THR A 34 19.00 -20.74 18.18
N SER A 35 18.76 -20.74 19.48
CA SER A 35 19.45 -19.88 20.44
C SER A 35 20.96 -20.13 20.35
N SER A 36 21.67 -19.25 19.68
CA SER A 36 23.10 -19.05 19.89
C SER A 36 23.40 -17.57 19.75
N ALA A 37 23.84 -17.00 20.86
CA ALA A 37 24.25 -15.62 21.01
C ALA A 37 25.29 -15.23 19.95
N SER A 38 24.94 -14.29 19.08
CA SER A 38 25.90 -13.49 18.33
C SER A 38 25.21 -12.22 17.82
N GLY A 39 25.85 -11.07 18.07
CA GLY A 39 25.31 -9.75 17.80
C GLY A 39 25.11 -9.47 16.31
N ALA A 40 23.89 -9.67 15.82
CA ALA A 40 23.42 -9.17 14.53
C ALA A 40 22.32 -8.12 14.77
N PRO A 41 22.28 -7.01 13.98
CA PRO A 41 21.26 -5.99 14.17
C PRO A 41 19.90 -6.61 13.91
N LEU A 42 19.00 -6.48 14.88
CA LEU A 42 17.58 -6.78 14.74
C LEU A 42 17.08 -6.10 13.46
N PRO A 43 16.33 -6.78 12.56
CA PRO A 43 15.81 -6.13 11.38
C PRO A 43 14.84 -5.06 11.84
N ILE A 44 15.30 -3.81 11.80
CA ILE A 44 14.48 -2.62 11.97
C ILE A 44 13.42 -2.73 10.87
N CYS A 45 12.19 -3.01 11.31
CA CYS A 45 10.93 -2.89 10.59
C CYS A 45 11.12 -2.48 9.12
N ASP A 46 11.20 -3.50 8.24
CA ASP A 46 11.20 -3.28 6.81
C ASP A 46 10.00 -2.36 6.48
N PRO A 47 10.21 -1.19 5.86
CA PRO A 47 9.12 -0.29 5.51
C PRO A 47 8.10 -0.96 4.57
N GLY A 48 8.45 -2.09 3.96
CA GLY A 48 7.56 -2.93 3.15
C GLY A 48 6.48 -3.71 3.94
N THR A 49 6.52 -3.70 5.27
CA THR A 49 5.56 -4.47 6.11
C THR A 49 4.34 -3.66 6.58
N LYS A 50 4.35 -2.33 6.40
CA LYS A 50 3.22 -1.47 6.79
C LYS A 50 2.16 -1.49 5.69
N LYS A 51 1.22 -2.44 5.78
CA LYS A 51 0.03 -2.47 4.90
C LYS A 51 -0.84 -1.24 5.17
N ALA A 52 -1.15 -0.46 4.13
CA ALA A 52 -2.12 0.62 4.26
C ALA A 52 -3.51 0.03 4.60
N PRO A 53 -4.20 0.54 5.64
CA PRO A 53 -5.49 0.01 6.08
C PRO A 53 -6.62 0.26 5.08
N TYR A 54 -6.44 1.25 4.21
CA TYR A 54 -7.38 1.57 3.14
C TYR A 54 -6.64 1.77 1.83
N LYS A 55 -7.16 1.15 0.77
CA LYS A 55 -6.65 1.25 -0.59
C LYS A 55 -7.81 1.45 -1.56
N LEU A 56 -7.62 2.38 -2.49
CA LEU A 56 -8.50 2.60 -3.62
C LEU A 56 -7.76 2.28 -4.92
N THR A 57 -8.39 1.50 -5.79
CA THR A 57 -7.91 1.27 -7.15
C THR A 57 -8.74 2.12 -8.09
N GLY A 58 -8.07 2.96 -8.89
CA GLY A 58 -8.69 3.85 -9.86
C GLY A 58 -8.40 3.45 -11.31
N SER A 59 -9.26 3.87 -12.23
CA SER A 59 -9.06 3.77 -13.67
C SER A 59 -9.28 5.12 -14.37
N ILE A 60 -8.58 5.32 -15.49
CA ILE A 60 -8.70 6.48 -16.38
C ILE A 60 -9.05 6.08 -17.82
N SER A 61 -9.48 4.84 -18.04
CA SER A 61 -9.68 4.30 -19.39
C SER A 61 -10.89 4.87 -20.13
N GLU A 62 -11.78 5.58 -19.43
CA GLU A 62 -12.99 6.18 -20.01
C GLU A 62 -12.71 7.61 -20.51
N MET A 63 -13.43 8.02 -21.56
CA MET A 63 -13.30 9.36 -22.13
C MET A 63 -13.71 10.42 -21.09
N GLY A 64 -12.94 11.51 -20.97
CA GLY A 64 -13.16 12.54 -19.95
C GLY A 64 -12.46 12.27 -18.61
N LEU A 65 -11.71 11.17 -18.47
CA LEU A 65 -10.85 10.88 -17.31
C LEU A 65 -9.37 11.17 -17.61
N GLY A 66 -8.53 11.21 -16.58
CA GLY A 66 -7.14 11.64 -16.65
C GLY A 66 -6.96 13.08 -16.17
N MET A 67 -5.98 13.80 -16.73
CA MET A 67 -5.75 15.20 -16.33
C MET A 67 -6.91 16.10 -16.77
N LEU A 68 -7.32 17.03 -15.90
CA LEU A 68 -8.40 17.98 -16.23
C LEU A 68 -8.04 18.84 -17.45
N SER A 69 -6.77 19.22 -17.61
CA SER A 69 -6.31 20.03 -18.74
C SER A 69 -6.38 19.33 -20.10
N TRP A 70 -6.54 18.00 -20.14
CA TRP A 70 -6.74 17.27 -21.40
C TRP A 70 -8.12 17.53 -22.01
N TRP A 71 -9.08 17.94 -21.19
CA TRP A 71 -10.49 18.06 -21.57
C TRP A 71 -11.02 19.48 -21.55
N ASN A 72 -10.25 20.43 -21.02
CA ASN A 72 -10.57 21.86 -21.12
C ASN A 72 -10.30 22.33 -22.55
N THR A 73 -11.31 22.29 -23.39
CA THR A 73 -11.35 23.06 -24.64
C THR A 73 -11.43 24.53 -24.25
N GLY A 74 -10.35 25.28 -24.49
CA GLY A 74 -10.30 26.73 -24.26
C GLY A 74 -11.33 27.50 -25.08
#